data_AF-A0A800AJB0-F1
#
_entry.id   AF-A0A800AJB0-F1
#
_cell.length_a   1.000
_cell.length_b   1.000
_cell.length_c   1.000
_cell.angle_alpha   90.00
_cell.angle_beta   90.00
_cell.angle_gamma   90.00
#
_symmetry.space_group_name_H-M   'P 1'
#
loop_
_entity.id
_entity.type
_entity.pdbx_description
1 polymer ?
#
loop_
_entity_poly.entity_id
_entity_poly.type
_entity_poly.pdbx_seq_one_letter_code
_entity_poly.pdbx_strand_id
1 'polypeptide(L)'
;MEIHSNDKACQIADSIFEFAQTPLTLLSAENVSVKNCEFRQNSIGIQGADGRQIAITGCIFDYTETGITLQSTADVSVESCEFRGNQNAVVVVDGQQVTIGGVFRENGVGVEIQSSSKVEISRSILEQNKIGIRIIDTPAQIRSSHRPHYYVRK
;
A
#
# COMPACT_ATOMS: atom_id res chain seq x y z
N MET A 1 1.71 15.94 -6.21
CA MET A 1 0.85 16.60 -5.21
C MET A 1 1.39 16.22 -3.85
N GLU A 2 1.60 17.19 -2.96
CA GLU A 2 2.07 16.95 -1.60
C GLU A 2 0.97 17.36 -0.62
N ILE A 3 0.71 16.53 0.37
CA ILE A 3 -0.29 16.75 1.42
C ILE A 3 0.43 16.71 2.76
N HIS A 4 0.18 17.72 3.60
CA HIS A 4 0.88 17.91 4.87
C HIS A 4 -0.08 17.87 6.08
N SER A 5 0.47 17.77 7.29
CA SER A 5 -0.27 17.76 8.58
C SER A 5 -1.24 18.93 8.77
N ASN A 6 -0.99 20.08 8.13
CA ASN A 6 -1.87 21.25 8.22
C ASN A 6 -3.11 21.14 7.33
N ASP A 7 -3.15 20.17 6.41
CA ASP A 7 -4.29 19.90 5.55
C ASP A 7 -5.31 19.08 6.34
N LYS A 8 -6.26 19.77 6.97
CA LYS A 8 -7.35 19.15 7.73
C LYS A 8 -8.20 18.28 6.81
N ALA A 9 -8.03 16.97 6.91
CA ALA A 9 -8.74 15.92 6.17
C ALA A 9 -8.74 16.13 4.64
N CYS A 10 -7.91 15.36 3.93
CA CYS A 10 -7.82 15.45 2.47
C CYS A 10 -8.52 14.27 1.80
N GLN A 11 -9.31 14.55 0.77
CA GLN A 11 -9.90 13.52 -0.09
C GLN A 11 -9.41 13.69 -1.53
N ILE A 12 -8.80 12.64 -2.07
CA ILE A 12 -8.47 12.50 -3.49
C ILE A 12 -9.37 11.40 -4.04
N ALA A 13 -10.09 11.67 -5.12
CA ALA A 13 -10.97 10.69 -5.72
C ALA A 13 -11.02 10.78 -7.24
N ASP A 14 -11.36 9.65 -7.88
CA ASP A 14 -11.75 9.55 -9.29
C ASP A 14 -10.74 10.22 -10.24
N SER A 15 -9.45 10.02 -9.96
CA SER A 15 -8.34 10.71 -10.62
C SER A 15 -7.34 9.72 -11.22
N ILE A 16 -6.68 10.12 -12.31
CA ILE A 16 -5.64 9.33 -12.97
C ILE A 16 -4.30 10.06 -12.83
N PHE A 17 -3.28 9.33 -12.40
CA PHE A 17 -1.90 9.80 -12.24
C PHE A 17 -0.96 8.89 -13.04
N GLU A 18 -0.28 9.45 -14.03
CA GLU A 18 0.58 8.68 -14.94
C GLU A 18 1.91 9.37 -15.28
N PHE A 19 2.92 8.55 -15.58
CA PHE A 19 4.26 9.00 -16.03
C PHE A 19 4.98 9.97 -15.08
N ALA A 20 4.71 9.88 -13.78
CA ALA A 20 5.32 10.70 -12.75
C ALA A 20 6.33 9.92 -11.92
N GLN A 21 7.27 10.64 -11.30
CA GLN A 21 8.15 10.05 -10.28
C GLN A 21 7.34 9.67 -9.03
N THR A 22 6.71 10.65 -8.37
CA THR A 22 5.80 10.42 -7.23
C THR A 22 4.63 11.39 -7.34
N PRO A 23 3.47 11.00 -7.89
CA PRO A 23 2.36 11.92 -8.11
C PRO A 23 1.62 12.28 -6.82
N LEU A 24 1.65 11.44 -5.78
CA LEU A 24 1.03 11.70 -4.49
C LEU A 24 1.98 11.41 -3.32
N THR A 25 2.29 12.46 -2.56
CA THR A 25 3.12 12.39 -1.35
C THR A 25 2.30 12.82 -0.12
N LEU A 26 2.31 12.00 0.93
CA LEU A 26 1.59 12.20 2.19
C LEU A 26 2.60 12.40 3.33
N LEU A 27 2.97 13.65 3.64
CA LEU A 27 4.00 13.97 4.62
C LEU A 27 3.39 14.48 5.93
N SER A 28 3.48 13.69 6.99
CA SER A 28 2.79 13.95 8.25
C SER A 28 1.27 14.13 8.08
N ALA A 29 0.70 13.58 7.01
CA ALA A 29 -0.69 13.80 6.67
C ALA A 29 -1.62 13.03 7.63
N GLU A 30 -2.73 13.67 8.01
CA GLU A 30 -3.72 13.08 8.91
C GLU A 30 -5.11 13.08 8.26
N ASN A 31 -5.88 12.00 8.44
CA ASN A 31 -7.23 11.86 7.89
C ASN A 31 -7.29 11.97 6.35
N VAL A 32 -6.42 11.24 5.66
CA VAL A 32 -6.38 11.23 4.18
C VAL A 32 -7.18 10.06 3.62
N SER A 33 -8.00 10.33 2.61
CA SER A 33 -8.75 9.33 1.85
C SER A 33 -8.39 9.42 0.36
N VAL A 34 -7.87 8.33 -0.21
CA VAL A 34 -7.64 8.18 -1.67
C VAL A 34 -8.59 7.12 -2.21
N LYS A 35 -9.47 7.47 -3.14
CA LYS A 35 -10.58 6.60 -3.59
C LYS A 35 -10.70 6.53 -5.09
N ASN A 36 -10.85 5.32 -5.64
CA ASN A 36 -11.12 5.12 -7.08
C ASN A 36 -10.11 5.84 -8.00
N CYS A 37 -8.85 5.94 -7.56
CA CYS A 37 -7.80 6.57 -8.34
C CYS A 37 -6.99 5.51 -9.09
N GLU A 38 -6.36 5.93 -10.18
CA GLU A 38 -5.47 5.10 -10.97
C GLU A 38 -4.06 5.67 -10.99
N PHE A 39 -3.08 4.84 -10.69
CA PHE A 39 -1.65 5.16 -10.70
C PHE A 39 -0.96 4.25 -11.71
N ARG A 40 -0.53 4.81 -12.85
CA ARG A 40 0.00 4.03 -13.97
C ARG A 40 1.40 4.47 -14.37
N GLN A 41 2.31 3.52 -14.56
CA GLN A 41 3.65 3.80 -15.11
C GLN A 41 4.42 4.90 -14.34
N ASN A 42 4.25 4.93 -13.02
CA ASN A 42 4.94 5.85 -12.11
C ASN A 42 6.13 5.13 -11.46
N SER A 43 7.13 5.88 -10.99
CA SER A 43 8.15 5.27 -10.11
C SER A 43 7.51 4.87 -8.78
N ILE A 44 6.84 5.80 -8.10
CA ILE A 44 6.08 5.52 -6.88
C ILE A 44 4.65 6.01 -7.09
N GLY A 45 3.62 5.19 -6.82
CA GLY A 45 2.23 5.63 -6.91
C GLY A 45 1.84 6.57 -5.77
N ILE A 46 1.96 6.08 -4.53
CA ILE A 46 1.76 6.86 -3.31
C ILE A 46 2.96 6.68 -2.38
N GLN A 47 3.52 7.80 -1.94
CA GLN A 47 4.56 7.84 -0.91
C GLN A 47 3.99 8.49 0.35
N GLY A 48 4.16 7.86 1.51
CA GLY A 48 3.76 8.45 2.79
C GLY A 48 4.81 8.31 3.88
N ALA A 49 4.93 9.33 4.72
CA ALA A 49 5.83 9.36 5.86
C ALA A 49 5.15 10.06 7.05
N ASP A 50 5.30 9.50 8.25
CA ASP A 50 4.84 10.09 9.52
C ASP A 50 3.33 10.41 9.56
N GLY A 51 2.53 9.74 8.74
CA GLY A 51 1.10 10.00 8.57
C GLY A 51 0.20 9.12 9.43
N ARG A 52 -1.05 9.55 9.63
CA ARG A 52 -2.05 8.82 10.43
C ARG A 52 -3.43 8.83 9.78
N GLN A 53 -4.23 7.77 10.00
CA GLN A 53 -5.59 7.67 9.49
C GLN A 53 -5.64 7.82 7.96
N ILE A 54 -4.86 6.98 7.28
CA ILE A 54 -4.76 6.95 5.81
C ILE A 54 -5.63 5.81 5.29
N ALA A 55 -6.61 6.13 4.45
CA ALA A 55 -7.48 5.18 3.79
C ALA A 55 -7.28 5.23 2.27
N ILE A 56 -6.88 4.11 1.68
CA ILE A 56 -6.70 3.96 0.24
C ILE A 56 -7.67 2.86 -0.20
N THR A 57 -8.64 3.18 -1.05
CA THR A 57 -9.74 2.25 -1.37
C THR A 57 -10.10 2.26 -2.85
N GLY A 58 -10.32 1.08 -3.43
CA GLY A 58 -10.81 0.97 -4.81
C GLY A 58 -9.83 1.51 -5.87
N CYS A 59 -8.54 1.65 -5.52
CA CYS A 59 -7.53 2.23 -6.41
C CYS A 59 -6.84 1.15 -7.24
N ILE A 60 -6.30 1.55 -8.40
CA ILE A 60 -5.55 0.68 -9.30
C ILE A 60 -4.09 1.19 -9.38
N PHE A 61 -3.14 0.28 -9.22
CA PHE A 61 -1.71 0.52 -9.36
C PHE A 61 -1.15 -0.42 -10.43
N ASP A 62 -0.85 0.11 -11.62
CA ASP A 62 -0.48 -0.67 -12.80
C ASP A 62 0.90 -0.27 -13.34
N TYR A 63 1.81 -1.24 -13.40
CA TYR A 63 3.18 -1.05 -13.89
C TYR A 63 3.95 0.10 -13.21
N THR A 64 3.84 0.21 -11.89
CA THR A 64 4.67 1.12 -11.08
C THR A 64 5.91 0.41 -10.54
N GLU A 65 7.01 1.13 -10.26
CA GLU A 65 8.12 0.49 -9.53
C GLU A 65 7.66 0.15 -8.10
N THR A 66 7.06 1.10 -7.40
CA THR A 66 6.39 0.87 -6.12
C THR A 66 4.97 1.43 -6.12
N GLY A 67 3.95 0.59 -5.87
CA GLY A 67 2.55 1.04 -5.86
C GLY A 67 2.29 1.99 -4.69
N ILE A 68 2.48 1.50 -3.48
CA ILE A 68 2.37 2.26 -2.23
C ILE A 68 3.61 1.99 -1.37
N THR A 69 4.22 3.06 -0.85
CA THR A 69 5.23 2.97 0.21
C THR A 69 4.88 3.89 1.37
N LEU A 70 4.84 3.34 2.58
CA LEU A 70 4.47 4.06 3.80
C LEU A 70 5.50 3.81 4.90
N GLN A 71 6.03 4.88 5.49
CA GLN A 71 6.99 4.82 6.58
C GLN A 71 6.47 5.53 7.83
N SER A 72 6.66 4.92 9.00
CA SER A 72 6.28 5.51 10.29
C SER A 72 4.81 5.95 10.35
N THR A 73 3.90 5.12 9.81
CA THR A 73 2.47 5.47 9.69
C THR A 73 1.59 4.74 10.71
N ALA A 74 0.45 5.32 11.07
CA ALA A 74 -0.51 4.71 11.99
C ALA A 74 -1.94 4.71 11.43
N ASP A 75 -2.72 3.68 11.77
CA ASP A 75 -4.13 3.56 11.38
C ASP A 75 -4.31 3.61 9.85
N VAL A 76 -3.61 2.71 9.16
CA VAL A 76 -3.58 2.62 7.69
C VAL A 76 -4.52 1.52 7.19
N SER A 77 -5.33 1.83 6.19
CA SER A 77 -6.13 0.84 5.46
C SER A 77 -5.90 0.93 3.95
N VAL A 78 -5.54 -0.19 3.34
CA VAL A 78 -5.48 -0.38 1.88
C VAL A 78 -6.46 -1.48 1.54
N GLU A 79 -7.59 -1.13 0.93
CA GLU A 79 -8.75 -2.04 0.83
C GLU A 79 -9.37 -2.03 -0.57
N SER A 80 -9.70 -3.21 -1.09
CA SER A 80 -10.35 -3.35 -2.42
C SER A 80 -9.56 -2.70 -3.56
N CYS A 81 -8.22 -2.63 -3.43
CA CYS A 81 -7.34 -2.11 -4.47
C CYS A 81 -6.81 -3.24 -5.38
N GLU A 82 -6.38 -2.88 -6.59
CA GLU A 82 -5.70 -3.79 -7.51
C GLU A 82 -4.27 -3.30 -7.78
N PHE A 83 -3.32 -4.22 -7.67
CA PHE A 83 -1.90 -4.01 -7.94
C PHE A 83 -1.42 -5.00 -8.99
N ARG A 84 -1.06 -4.51 -10.18
CA ARG A 84 -0.60 -5.34 -11.29
C ARG A 84 0.75 -4.90 -11.85
N GLY A 85 1.64 -5.87 -12.07
CA GLY A 85 2.88 -5.65 -12.80
C GLY A 85 3.87 -4.71 -12.11
N ASN A 86 3.76 -4.52 -10.79
CA ASN A 86 4.62 -3.62 -10.03
C ASN A 86 5.88 -4.34 -9.53
N GLN A 87 7.00 -3.64 -9.34
CA GLN A 87 8.15 -4.28 -8.68
C GLN A 87 7.85 -4.55 -7.20
N ASN A 88 7.30 -3.57 -6.48
CA ASN A 88 6.72 -3.74 -5.14
C ASN A 88 5.31 -3.15 -5.12
N ALA A 89 4.28 -3.93 -4.80
CA ALA A 89 2.92 -3.41 -4.81
C ALA A 89 2.63 -2.57 -3.55
N VAL A 90 2.82 -3.11 -2.36
CA VAL A 90 2.68 -2.37 -1.10
C VAL A 90 3.88 -2.63 -0.19
N VAL A 91 4.51 -1.56 0.29
CA VAL A 91 5.59 -1.59 1.28
C VAL A 91 5.19 -0.74 2.49
N VAL A 92 5.26 -1.32 3.69
CA VAL A 92 5.07 -0.58 4.94
C VAL A 92 6.22 -0.84 5.90
N VAL A 93 6.83 0.23 6.39
CA VAL A 93 7.94 0.19 7.36
C VAL A 93 7.52 0.97 8.60
N ASP A 94 7.74 0.38 9.79
CA ASP A 94 7.39 1.00 11.08
C ASP A 94 5.91 1.41 11.19
N GLY A 95 5.02 0.62 10.60
CA GLY A 95 3.57 0.85 10.61
C GLY A 95 2.88 0.36 11.90
N GLN A 96 1.83 1.05 12.33
CA GLN A 96 0.97 0.63 13.44
C GLN A 96 -0.48 0.53 12.99
N GLN A 97 -1.16 -0.58 13.30
CA GLN A 97 -2.57 -0.80 12.92
C GLN A 97 -2.76 -0.69 11.41
N VAL A 98 -2.14 -1.62 10.67
CA VAL A 98 -2.12 -1.65 9.21
C VAL A 98 -3.04 -2.77 8.73
N THR A 99 -4.02 -2.44 7.90
CA THR A 99 -4.92 -3.42 7.26
C THR A 99 -4.72 -3.40 5.75
N ILE A 100 -4.49 -4.57 5.15
CA ILE A 100 -4.28 -4.72 3.70
C ILE A 100 -5.19 -5.80 3.14
N GLY A 101 -6.04 -5.41 2.18
CA GLY A 101 -6.94 -6.25 1.42
C GLY A 101 -7.02 -5.81 -0.04
N GLY A 102 -6.92 -6.75 -0.98
CA GLY A 102 -6.96 -6.43 -2.41
C GLY A 102 -6.46 -7.53 -3.33
N VAL A 103 -6.27 -7.20 -4.59
CA VAL A 103 -5.78 -8.11 -5.64
C VAL A 103 -4.35 -7.72 -6.00
N PHE A 104 -3.43 -8.67 -5.88
CA PHE A 104 -2.01 -8.50 -6.15
C PHE A 104 -1.59 -9.50 -7.24
N ARG A 105 -1.31 -9.02 -8.44
CA ARG A 105 -0.99 -9.85 -9.61
C ARG A 105 0.32 -9.48 -10.27
N GLU A 106 1.11 -10.48 -10.61
CA GLU A 106 2.30 -10.31 -11.47
C GLU A 106 3.31 -9.28 -10.91
N ASN A 107 3.34 -9.09 -9.59
CA ASN A 107 4.28 -8.16 -8.95
C ASN A 107 5.59 -8.86 -8.57
N GLY A 108 6.67 -8.10 -8.42
CA GLY A 108 7.90 -8.61 -7.79
C GLY A 108 7.62 -9.02 -6.33
N VAL A 109 7.07 -8.12 -5.55
CA VAL A 109 6.57 -8.37 -4.19
C VAL A 109 5.14 -7.84 -4.08
N GLY A 110 4.20 -8.69 -3.65
CA GLY A 110 2.81 -8.28 -3.45
C GLY A 110 2.65 -7.37 -2.23
N VAL A 111 3.01 -7.87 -1.05
CA VAL A 111 2.95 -7.11 0.20
C VAL A 111 4.24 -7.31 0.98
N GLU A 112 4.89 -6.21 1.35
CA GLU A 112 6.07 -6.19 2.22
C GLU A 112 5.80 -5.36 3.47
N ILE A 113 6.02 -5.96 4.64
CA ILE A 113 5.85 -5.27 5.92
C ILE A 113 7.08 -5.51 6.80
N GLN A 114 7.64 -4.43 7.33
CA GLN A 114 8.82 -4.44 8.18
C GLN A 114 8.59 -3.67 9.49
N SER A 115 9.12 -4.20 10.60
CA SER A 115 9.16 -3.56 11.92
C SER A 115 7.82 -2.95 12.39
N SER A 116 6.70 -3.56 11.97
CA SER A 116 5.36 -3.01 12.17
C SER A 116 4.61 -3.76 13.27
N SER A 117 3.48 -3.22 13.74
CA SER A 117 2.66 -3.83 14.78
C SER A 117 1.17 -3.79 14.46
N LYS A 118 0.42 -4.78 14.96
CA LYS A 118 -1.02 -4.94 14.72
C LYS A 118 -1.36 -4.94 13.22
N VAL A 119 -0.64 -5.76 12.46
CA VAL A 119 -0.81 -5.88 11.01
C VAL A 119 -1.82 -6.99 10.69
N GLU A 120 -2.80 -6.67 9.87
CA GLU A 120 -3.74 -7.63 9.30
C GLU A 120 -3.65 -7.60 7.77
N ILE A 121 -3.43 -8.77 7.16
CA ILE A 121 -3.53 -8.97 5.72
C ILE A 121 -4.66 -9.96 5.51
N SER A 122 -5.81 -9.49 5.04
CA SER A 122 -7.00 -10.32 4.89
C SER A 122 -7.76 -9.98 3.61
N ARG A 123 -8.58 -10.92 3.11
CA ARG A 123 -9.38 -10.73 1.89
C ARG A 123 -8.51 -10.42 0.64
N SER A 124 -7.28 -10.92 0.64
CA SER A 124 -6.33 -10.70 -0.44
C SER A 124 -6.22 -11.89 -1.39
N ILE A 125 -6.15 -11.58 -2.68
CA ILE A 125 -5.80 -12.52 -3.76
C ILE A 125 -4.37 -12.20 -4.18
N LEU A 126 -3.46 -13.18 -4.11
CA LEU A 126 -2.06 -13.02 -4.48
C LEU A 126 -1.70 -14.07 -5.55
N GLU A 127 -1.57 -13.62 -6.79
CA GLU A 127 -1.37 -14.52 -7.95
C GLU A 127 -0.16 -14.08 -8.76
N GLN A 128 0.67 -15.05 -9.16
CA GLN A 128 1.82 -14.82 -10.06
C GLN A 128 2.81 -13.74 -9.60
N ASN A 129 2.81 -13.39 -8.30
CA ASN A 129 3.84 -12.54 -7.72
C ASN A 129 5.11 -13.36 -7.51
N LYS A 130 6.29 -12.78 -7.75
CA LYS A 130 7.56 -13.45 -7.45
C LYS A 130 7.66 -13.76 -5.95
N ILE A 131 7.18 -12.85 -5.10
CA ILE A 131 6.92 -13.07 -3.67
C ILE A 131 5.53 -12.53 -3.34
N GLY A 132 4.65 -13.37 -2.78
CA GLY A 132 3.31 -12.93 -2.41
C GLY A 132 3.33 -11.98 -1.23
N ILE A 133 3.79 -12.46 -0.07
CA ILE A 133 3.90 -11.68 1.16
C ILE A 133 5.29 -11.87 1.76
N ARG A 134 5.94 -10.76 2.11
CA ARG A 134 7.20 -10.71 2.85
C ARG A 134 6.99 -9.97 4.18
N ILE A 135 7.26 -10.66 5.29
CA ILE A 135 7.14 -10.09 6.64
C ILE A 135 8.51 -10.16 7.32
N ILE A 136 8.97 -9.03 7.87
CA ILE A 136 10.26 -8.87 8.56
C ILE A 136 10.01 -8.22 9.92
N ASP A 137 10.48 -8.83 11.01
CA ASP A 137 10.42 -8.28 12.37
C ASP A 137 9.02 -7.77 12.79
N THR A 138 7.97 -8.43 12.27
CA THR A 138 6.58 -7.95 12.38
C THR A 138 5.65 -9.10 12.75
N PRO A 139 4.88 -8.99 13.86
CA PRO A 139 3.75 -9.87 14.10
C PRO A 139 2.56 -9.48 13.18
N ALA A 140 2.19 -10.37 12.27
CA ALA A 140 1.08 -10.17 11.34
C ALA A 140 0.05 -11.30 11.39
N GLN A 141 -1.24 -10.95 11.30
CA GLN A 141 -2.33 -11.89 11.04
C GLN A 141 -2.59 -11.98 9.54
N ILE A 142 -2.49 -13.17 8.95
CA ILE A 142 -2.68 -13.37 7.52
C ILE A 142 -3.87 -14.30 7.28
N ARG A 143 -4.88 -13.82 6.56
CA ARG A 143 -6.12 -14.52 6.19
C ARG A 143 -6.38 -14.35 4.70
N SER A 144 -5.57 -14.99 3.85
CA SER A 144 -5.70 -14.93 2.40
C SER A 144 -6.76 -15.88 1.86
N SER A 145 -7.43 -15.50 0.77
CA SER A 145 -8.48 -16.33 0.12
C SER A 145 -7.93 -17.35 -0.88
N HIS A 146 -6.64 -17.28 -1.23
CA HIS A 146 -5.91 -18.25 -2.06
C HIS A 146 -4.51 -18.51 -1.50
N ARG A 147 -3.96 -19.73 -1.72
CA ARG A 147 -2.67 -20.20 -1.17
C ARG A 147 -1.51 -19.28 -1.60
N PRO A 148 -0.99 -18.38 -0.74
CA PRO A 148 0.12 -17.53 -1.11
C PRO A 148 1.42 -18.32 -0.93
N HIS A 149 2.35 -18.19 -1.87
CA HIS A 149 3.76 -18.37 -1.54
C HIS A 149 4.16 -17.19 -0.65
N TYR A 150 4.07 -17.35 0.67
CA TYR A 150 4.53 -16.35 1.63
C TYR A 150 5.86 -16.77 2.25
N TYR A 151 6.74 -15.79 2.47
CA TYR A 151 8.02 -15.97 3.13
C TYR A 151 8.03 -15.12 4.39
N VAL A 152 8.00 -15.78 5.55
CA VAL A 152 8.14 -15.12 6.85
C VAL A 152 9.58 -15.29 7.30
N ARG A 153 10.30 -14.18 7.49
CA ARG A 153 11.58 -14.19 8.21
C ARG A 153 11.31 -13.63 9.61
N LYS A 154 11.44 -14.49 10.61
CA LYS A 154 11.44 -14.11 12.02
C LYS A 154 12.79 -13.56 12.42
#